data_AF-A0A7J6RJJ6-F1
#
_entry.id   AF-A0A7J6RJJ6-F1
#
_cell.length_a   1.000
_cell.length_b   1.000
_cell.length_c   1.000
_cell.angle_alpha   90.00
_cell.angle_beta   90.00
_cell.angle_gamma   90.00
#
_symmetry.space_group_name_H-M   'P 1'
#
loop_
_entity.id
_entity.type
_entity.pdbx_description
1 polymer ?
#
loop_
_entity_poly.entity_id
_entity_poly.type
_entity_poly.pdbx_seq_one_letter_code
_entity_poly.pdbx_strand_id
1 'polypeptide(L)'
;MGNPLLIEDIGETLDPSLEPVLQKAVFNNNGRLQIHLGDSDVDYNPDFRFYMTTKLPNPHYYPEVCIKVTVINFTVTFEGLGEQLLTLVVESELPEVMRRKTELMMQLDKDKKTLQGLEDEILRLLSESQGNILDDEVLISTLQQSKVTAKEIEERVADAEVTKIEIEAACNKYLSVSERGSILYFVVADLANIDPMYQFSLFYFVRMFLYTIHNAEKSDHLDTRLKTLITDVTEYVFKLVCRGLFEVHKLIFSFLIQTQIDRHAGRIDNAEWGLLLRGVGIQDVSGRPGNPDIDLIPDKQWQLLYAVQQQVPQLRDICGHVTRNIDAWRHWCCEENPHLVDLPLNYENTRPPEETEADEEGREEGQPKATTLSYFRKLLLLKCLTPEKVLFGAAEYVKRTLGEKYCIFATPMMEEVFADSSHTTPIIF
;
A
#
# COMPACT_ATOMS: atom_id res chain seq x y z
N MET A 1 4.13 11.89 -40.49
CA MET A 1 3.51 10.57 -40.23
C MET A 1 2.68 10.52 -38.94
N GLY A 2 2.48 11.61 -38.18
CA GLY A 2 1.53 11.58 -37.04
C GLY A 2 1.88 10.60 -35.92
N ASN A 3 3.09 10.02 -35.94
CA ASN A 3 3.50 9.03 -34.96
C ASN A 3 3.57 9.64 -33.55
N PRO A 4 3.14 8.91 -32.51
CA PRO A 4 3.32 9.36 -31.14
C PRO A 4 4.82 9.47 -30.81
N LEU A 5 5.17 10.51 -30.05
CA LEU A 5 6.52 10.74 -29.54
C LEU A 5 6.48 10.77 -28.02
N LEU A 6 7.41 10.04 -27.39
CA LEU A 6 7.63 10.03 -25.94
C LEU A 6 9.02 10.59 -25.64
N ILE A 7 9.09 11.58 -24.74
CA ILE A 7 10.34 12.01 -24.13
C ILE A 7 10.38 11.49 -22.70
N GLU A 8 11.43 10.74 -22.38
CA GLU A 8 11.61 10.17 -21.05
C GLU A 8 12.52 11.02 -20.17
N ASP A 9 12.35 10.87 -18.86
CA ASP A 9 13.19 11.49 -17.82
C ASP A 9 13.30 13.01 -17.90
N ILE A 10 12.16 13.68 -18.16
CA ILE A 10 12.12 15.15 -18.09
C ILE A 10 12.38 15.63 -16.65
N GLY A 11 13.18 16.69 -16.53
CA GLY A 11 13.38 17.42 -15.29
C GLY A 11 12.27 18.45 -15.04
N GLU A 12 12.39 19.21 -13.95
CA GLU A 12 11.43 20.29 -13.61
C GLU A 12 11.47 21.44 -14.63
N THR A 13 12.60 21.62 -15.32
CA THR A 13 12.78 22.60 -16.39
C THR A 13 12.65 21.94 -17.75
N LEU A 14 11.69 22.39 -18.55
CA LEU A 14 11.51 21.95 -19.94
C LEU A 14 12.34 22.81 -20.89
N ASP A 15 12.81 22.19 -21.97
CA ASP A 15 13.51 22.91 -23.03
C ASP A 15 12.54 23.87 -23.75
N PRO A 16 12.85 25.18 -23.87
CA PRO A 16 12.00 26.15 -24.54
C PRO A 16 11.68 25.83 -26.00
N SER A 17 12.48 25.00 -26.68
CA SER A 17 12.19 24.54 -28.04
C SER A 17 10.93 23.68 -28.14
N LEU A 18 10.46 23.09 -27.02
CA LEU A 18 9.22 22.34 -26.95
C LEU A 18 7.98 23.25 -26.86
N GLU A 19 8.16 24.53 -26.55
CA GLU A 19 7.08 25.48 -26.31
C GLU A 19 6.01 25.54 -27.42
N PRO A 20 6.37 25.57 -28.73
CA PRO A 20 5.37 25.55 -29.80
C PRO A 20 4.50 24.29 -29.76
N VAL A 21 5.12 23.14 -29.43
CA VAL A 21 4.44 21.84 -29.34
C VAL A 21 3.50 21.80 -28.14
N LEU A 22 3.95 22.27 -26.97
CA LEU A 22 3.16 22.31 -25.74
C LEU A 22 1.93 23.21 -25.88
N GLN A 23 2.07 24.37 -26.54
CA GLN A 23 0.96 25.28 -26.83
C GLN A 23 0.04 24.79 -27.95
N LYS A 24 0.46 23.77 -28.72
CA LYS A 24 -0.16 23.41 -30.00
C LYS A 24 -0.28 24.64 -30.92
N ALA A 25 0.81 25.40 -31.06
CA ALA A 25 0.91 26.62 -31.88
C ALA A 25 0.93 26.30 -33.39
N VAL A 26 -0.08 25.57 -33.85
CA VAL A 26 -0.25 25.13 -35.24
C VAL A 26 -0.89 26.24 -36.06
N PHE A 27 -0.34 26.49 -37.25
CA PHE A 27 -0.88 27.46 -38.20
C PHE A 27 -1.11 26.80 -39.56
N ASN A 28 -1.96 27.42 -40.38
CA ASN A 28 -2.24 26.95 -41.73
C ASN A 28 -1.40 27.75 -42.73
N ASN A 29 -0.58 27.07 -43.52
CA ASN A 29 0.21 27.65 -44.58
C ASN A 29 -0.09 26.92 -45.89
N ASN A 30 -0.70 27.62 -46.85
CA ASN A 30 -1.06 27.07 -48.17
C ASN A 30 -1.86 25.75 -48.12
N GLY A 31 -2.77 25.62 -47.15
CA GLY A 31 -3.61 24.44 -46.98
C GLY A 31 -2.95 23.29 -46.21
N ARG A 32 -1.73 23.48 -45.71
CA ARG A 32 -1.03 22.53 -44.84
C ARG A 32 -1.00 23.06 -43.42
N LEU A 33 -1.33 22.22 -42.45
CA LEU A 33 -1.08 22.52 -41.05
C LEU A 33 0.42 22.40 -40.80
N GLN A 34 1.02 23.44 -40.22
CA GLN A 34 2.44 23.52 -39.91
C GLN A 34 2.62 24.04 -38.49
N ILE A 35 3.78 23.73 -37.90
CA ILE A 35 4.19 24.21 -36.59
C ILE A 35 5.63 24.71 -36.69
N HIS A 36 5.91 25.84 -36.07
CA HIS A 36 7.25 26.42 -36.05
C HIS A 36 8.06 25.71 -34.97
N LEU A 37 9.14 25.04 -35.32
CA LEU A 37 9.98 24.29 -34.39
C LEU A 37 11.46 24.61 -34.63
N GLY A 38 12.09 25.26 -33.65
CA GLY A 38 13.46 25.78 -33.79
C GLY A 38 13.52 26.82 -34.91
N ASP A 39 14.37 26.58 -35.92
CA ASP A 39 14.56 27.49 -37.05
C ASP A 39 13.73 27.11 -38.30
N SER A 40 12.81 26.14 -38.18
CA SER A 40 12.10 25.57 -39.33
C SER A 40 10.60 25.36 -39.11
N ASP A 41 9.84 25.53 -40.18
CA ASP A 41 8.43 25.16 -40.23
C ASP A 41 8.29 23.70 -40.65
N VAL A 42 7.64 22.90 -39.82
CA VAL A 42 7.42 21.46 -40.05
C VAL A 42 5.94 21.15 -40.17
N ASP A 43 5.61 20.22 -41.07
CA ASP A 43 4.23 19.79 -41.31
C ASP A 43 3.63 19.11 -40.05
N TYR A 44 2.51 19.62 -39.58
CA TYR A 44 1.78 19.11 -38.42
C TYR A 44 0.68 18.13 -38.85
N ASN A 45 0.66 16.96 -38.23
CA ASN A 45 -0.39 15.97 -38.44
C ASN A 45 -1.33 15.95 -37.21
N PRO A 46 -2.66 16.08 -37.37
CA PRO A 46 -3.63 16.06 -36.27
C PRO A 46 -3.59 14.81 -35.37
N ASP A 47 -3.11 13.68 -35.90
CA ASP A 47 -2.99 12.42 -35.16
C ASP A 47 -1.72 12.34 -34.29
N PHE A 48 -0.80 13.32 -34.42
CA PHE A 48 0.38 13.41 -33.57
C PHE A 48 0.00 13.48 -32.09
N ARG A 49 0.72 12.72 -31.25
CA ARG A 49 0.60 12.74 -29.79
C ARG A 49 1.98 12.90 -29.19
N PHE A 50 2.08 13.75 -28.17
CA PHE A 50 3.33 14.03 -27.48
C PHE A 50 3.16 13.67 -26.01
N TYR A 51 4.04 12.79 -25.53
CA TYR A 51 4.06 12.31 -24.15
C TYR A 51 5.40 12.67 -23.53
N MET A 52 5.36 12.98 -22.23
CA MET A 52 6.55 13.21 -21.44
C MET A 52 6.44 12.39 -20.15
N THR A 53 7.53 11.77 -19.72
CA THR A 53 7.60 11.03 -18.46
C THR A 53 8.72 11.56 -17.58
N THR A 54 8.53 11.50 -16.27
CA THR A 54 9.55 11.86 -15.28
C THR A 54 9.59 10.80 -14.19
N LYS A 55 10.78 10.53 -13.67
CA LYS A 55 11.00 9.68 -12.49
C LYS A 55 11.03 10.48 -11.19
N LEU A 56 10.92 11.81 -11.26
CA LEU A 56 10.87 12.64 -10.07
C LEU A 56 9.56 12.35 -9.31
N PRO A 57 9.63 12.06 -8.00
CA PRO A 57 8.43 11.67 -7.24
C PRO A 57 7.47 12.85 -7.04
N ASN A 58 7.99 14.06 -6.84
CA ASN A 58 7.20 15.28 -6.65
C ASN A 58 7.86 16.48 -7.38
N PRO A 59 7.82 16.50 -8.73
CA PRO A 59 8.41 17.59 -9.51
C PRO A 59 7.60 18.89 -9.37
N HIS A 60 8.29 20.00 -9.17
CA HIS A 60 7.67 21.33 -9.10
C HIS A 60 7.69 22.00 -10.47
N TYR A 61 6.70 21.67 -11.31
CA TYR A 61 6.49 22.36 -12.57
C TYR A 61 5.89 23.75 -12.35
N TYR A 62 6.38 24.74 -13.11
CA TYR A 62 5.79 26.07 -13.10
C TYR A 62 4.32 26.03 -13.53
N PRO A 63 3.45 26.90 -12.97
CA PRO A 63 2.04 26.97 -13.37
C PRO A 63 1.84 27.11 -14.87
N GLU A 64 2.76 27.81 -15.54
CA GLU A 64 2.78 27.98 -16.99
C GLU A 64 2.86 26.65 -17.75
N VAL A 65 3.58 25.65 -17.23
CA VAL A 65 3.62 24.30 -17.81
C VAL A 65 2.32 23.56 -17.53
N CYS A 66 1.85 23.62 -16.28
CA CYS A 66 0.64 22.91 -15.82
C CYS A 66 -0.65 23.34 -16.52
N ILE A 67 -0.73 24.56 -17.07
CA ILE A 67 -1.87 25.00 -17.88
C ILE A 67 -1.82 24.50 -19.34
N LYS A 68 -0.63 24.15 -19.84
CA LYS A 68 -0.41 23.73 -21.24
C LYS A 68 -0.55 22.23 -21.40
N VAL A 69 -0.21 21.45 -20.36
CA VAL A 69 -0.20 19.98 -20.41
C VAL A 69 -1.10 19.38 -19.34
N THR A 70 -1.63 18.19 -19.64
CA THR A 70 -2.30 17.37 -18.63
C THR A 70 -1.25 16.56 -17.88
N VAL A 71 -1.11 16.82 -16.58
CA VAL A 71 -0.23 16.05 -15.71
C VAL A 71 -0.98 14.82 -15.22
N ILE A 72 -0.41 13.63 -15.42
CA ILE A 72 -0.94 12.35 -14.94
C ILE A 72 -0.02 11.84 -13.85
N ASN A 73 -0.59 11.55 -12.68
CA ASN A 73 0.15 10.97 -11.57
C ASN A 73 0.21 9.43 -11.71
N PHE A 74 1.41 8.91 -11.96
CA PHE A 74 1.70 7.46 -12.03
C PHE A 74 2.27 6.91 -10.71
N THR A 75 2.28 7.69 -9.62
CA THR A 75 2.68 7.21 -8.31
C THR A 75 1.79 6.05 -7.89
N VAL A 76 2.43 4.93 -7.56
CA VAL A 76 1.77 3.73 -7.06
C VAL A 76 1.17 4.05 -5.69
N THR A 77 -0.13 3.83 -5.54
CA THR A 77 -0.84 3.98 -4.26
C THR A 77 -0.96 2.63 -3.56
N PHE A 78 -1.14 2.67 -2.24
CA PHE A 78 -1.33 1.44 -1.46
C PHE A 78 -2.56 0.65 -1.92
N GLU A 79 -3.70 1.31 -2.06
CA GLU A 79 -4.95 0.70 -2.53
C GLU A 79 -4.82 0.17 -3.96
N GLY A 80 -4.25 0.96 -4.89
CA GLY A 80 -4.10 0.55 -6.28
C GLY A 80 -3.18 -0.65 -6.45
N LEU A 81 -2.08 -0.70 -5.68
CA LEU A 81 -1.22 -1.89 -5.66
C LEU A 81 -1.93 -3.09 -5.01
N GLY A 82 -2.70 -2.87 -3.95
CA GLY A 82 -3.48 -3.92 -3.29
C GLY A 82 -4.45 -4.59 -4.26
N GLU A 83 -5.23 -3.81 -5.01
CA GLU A 83 -6.14 -4.32 -6.05
C GLU A 83 -5.41 -5.06 -7.17
N GLN A 84 -4.25 -4.53 -7.60
CA GLN A 84 -3.41 -5.18 -8.62
C GLN A 84 -2.90 -6.53 -8.12
N LEU A 85 -2.32 -6.58 -6.93
CA LEU A 85 -1.81 -7.82 -6.34
C LEU A 85 -2.94 -8.82 -6.08
N LEU A 86 -4.11 -8.35 -5.62
CA LEU A 86 -5.28 -9.21 -5.45
C LEU A 86 -5.68 -9.88 -6.75
N THR A 87 -5.75 -9.11 -7.83
CA THR A 87 -6.07 -9.64 -9.17
C THR A 87 -5.10 -10.75 -9.55
N LEU A 88 -3.79 -10.53 -9.37
CA LEU A 88 -2.76 -11.51 -9.72
C LEU A 88 -2.78 -12.76 -8.84
N VAL A 89 -3.04 -12.62 -7.53
CA VAL A 89 -3.19 -13.77 -6.62
C VAL A 89 -4.40 -14.62 -7.04
N VAL A 90 -5.53 -13.97 -7.32
CA VAL A 90 -6.77 -14.66 -7.69
C VAL A 90 -6.65 -15.31 -9.08
N GLU A 91 -5.93 -14.70 -10.02
CA GLU A 91 -5.60 -15.35 -11.31
C GLU A 91 -4.80 -16.64 -11.13
N SER A 92 -3.88 -16.66 -10.16
CA SER A 92 -3.08 -17.85 -9.84
C SER A 92 -3.89 -18.91 -9.08
N GLU A 93 -4.68 -18.51 -8.08
CA GLU A 93 -5.35 -19.43 -7.16
C GLU A 93 -6.73 -19.90 -7.66
N LEU A 94 -7.47 -19.01 -8.32
CA LEU A 94 -8.85 -19.23 -8.78
C LEU A 94 -9.01 -18.85 -10.28
N PRO A 95 -8.28 -19.53 -11.20
CA PRO A 95 -8.29 -19.17 -12.62
C PRO A 95 -9.68 -19.24 -13.25
N GLU A 96 -10.52 -20.20 -12.81
CA GLU A 96 -11.89 -20.33 -13.29
C GLU A 96 -12.78 -19.15 -12.89
N VAL A 97 -12.57 -18.56 -11.71
CA VAL A 97 -13.31 -17.36 -11.27
C VAL A 97 -12.91 -16.15 -12.12
N MET A 98 -11.62 -15.99 -12.42
CA MET A 98 -11.13 -14.92 -13.28
C MET A 98 -11.57 -15.06 -14.73
N ARG A 99 -11.65 -16.30 -15.24
CA ARG A 99 -12.23 -16.59 -16.55
C ARG A 99 -13.69 -16.15 -16.62
N ARG A 100 -14.51 -16.53 -15.64
CA ARG A 100 -15.91 -16.09 -15.55
C ARG A 100 -16.04 -14.57 -15.43
N LYS A 101 -15.19 -13.91 -14.65
CA LYS A 101 -15.15 -12.43 -14.56
C LYS A 101 -14.92 -11.80 -15.92
N THR A 102 -13.96 -12.32 -16.67
CA THR A 102 -13.63 -11.83 -18.02
C THR A 102 -14.76 -12.06 -19.01
N GLU A 103 -15.34 -13.26 -19.02
CA GLU A 103 -16.50 -13.61 -19.86
C GLU A 103 -17.71 -12.71 -19.56
N LEU A 104 -17.99 -12.47 -18.27
CA LEU A 104 -19.07 -11.59 -17.81
C LEU A 104 -18.86 -10.13 -18.25
N MET A 105 -17.64 -9.61 -18.11
CA MET A 105 -17.28 -8.25 -18.57
C MET A 105 -17.46 -8.11 -20.08
N MET A 106 -17.01 -9.08 -20.87
CA MET A 106 -17.21 -9.08 -22.33
C MET A 106 -18.69 -9.11 -22.72
N GLN A 107 -19.51 -9.86 -21.98
CA GLN A 107 -20.95 -9.90 -22.20
C GLN A 107 -21.62 -8.57 -21.87
N LEU A 108 -21.30 -7.97 -20.73
CA LEU A 108 -21.80 -6.64 -20.33
C LEU A 108 -21.44 -5.56 -21.35
N ASP A 109 -20.20 -5.57 -21.86
CA ASP A 109 -19.76 -4.64 -22.91
C ASP A 109 -20.54 -4.82 -24.22
N LYS A 110 -20.84 -6.07 -24.59
CA LYS A 110 -21.66 -6.38 -25.77
C LYS A 110 -23.11 -5.92 -25.58
N ASP A 111 -23.69 -6.19 -24.42
CA ASP A 111 -25.05 -5.80 -24.07
C ASP A 111 -25.18 -4.26 -24.05
N LYS A 112 -24.20 -3.55 -23.49
CA LYS A 112 -24.13 -2.08 -23.51
C LYS A 112 -24.06 -1.51 -24.93
N LYS A 113 -23.21 -2.07 -25.80
CA LYS A 113 -23.14 -1.66 -27.21
C LYS A 113 -24.45 -1.93 -27.95
N THR A 114 -25.12 -3.04 -27.62
CA THR A 114 -26.41 -3.40 -28.21
C THR A 114 -27.49 -2.40 -27.82
N LEU A 115 -27.58 -2.02 -26.53
CA LEU A 115 -28.50 -0.97 -26.06
C LEU A 115 -28.27 0.36 -26.77
N GLN A 116 -27.00 0.80 -26.86
CA GLN A 116 -26.65 2.04 -27.54
C GLN A 116 -27.03 1.98 -29.04
N GLY A 117 -26.78 0.85 -29.71
CA GLY A 117 -27.17 0.67 -31.10
C GLY A 117 -28.69 0.66 -31.32
N LEU A 118 -29.47 0.11 -30.37
CA LEU A 118 -30.93 0.19 -30.40
C LEU A 118 -31.41 1.63 -30.22
N GLU A 119 -30.79 2.40 -29.32
CA GLU A 119 -31.12 3.82 -29.10
C GLU A 119 -30.83 4.66 -30.36
N ASP A 120 -29.64 4.49 -30.95
CA ASP A 120 -29.24 5.16 -32.18
C ASP A 120 -30.18 4.84 -33.36
N GLU A 121 -30.59 3.57 -33.49
CA GLU A 121 -31.51 3.15 -34.55
C GLU A 121 -32.91 3.73 -34.35
N ILE A 122 -33.41 3.79 -33.11
CA ILE A 122 -34.70 4.43 -32.81
C ILE A 122 -34.65 5.92 -33.15
N LEU A 123 -33.58 6.62 -32.76
CA LEU A 123 -33.40 8.05 -33.07
C LEU A 123 -33.32 8.28 -34.58
N ARG A 124 -32.61 7.41 -35.31
CA ARG A 124 -32.52 7.45 -36.77
C ARG A 124 -33.90 7.31 -37.41
N LEU A 125 -34.66 6.27 -37.04
CA LEU A 125 -36.00 6.03 -37.60
C LEU A 125 -36.99 7.16 -37.26
N LEU A 126 -36.95 7.72 -36.04
CA LEU A 126 -37.75 8.87 -35.67
C LEU A 126 -37.39 10.12 -36.51
N SER A 127 -36.11 10.35 -36.76
CA SER A 127 -35.63 11.49 -37.56
C SER A 127 -35.93 11.34 -39.05
N GLU A 128 -35.91 10.11 -39.59
CA GLU A 128 -36.19 9.82 -41.00
C GLU A 128 -37.69 9.72 -41.30
N SER A 129 -38.53 9.45 -40.29
CA SER A 129 -39.98 9.36 -40.46
C SER A 129 -40.58 10.69 -40.94
N GLN A 130 -41.26 10.68 -42.09
CA GLN A 130 -41.97 11.82 -42.64
C GLN A 130 -43.48 11.54 -42.69
N GLY A 131 -44.29 12.43 -42.12
CA GLY A 131 -45.75 12.27 -42.06
C GLY A 131 -46.25 11.80 -40.69
N ASN A 132 -47.36 11.06 -40.67
CA ASN A 132 -47.94 10.54 -39.43
C ASN A 132 -47.17 9.29 -38.97
N ILE A 133 -46.46 9.43 -37.87
CA ILE A 133 -45.59 8.41 -37.26
C ILE A 133 -46.35 7.12 -36.90
N LEU A 134 -47.67 7.24 -36.68
CA LEU A 134 -48.55 6.10 -36.37
C LEU A 134 -48.86 5.20 -37.56
N ASP A 135 -48.55 5.64 -38.78
CA ASP A 135 -48.79 4.87 -40.01
C ASP A 135 -47.51 4.16 -40.50
N ASP A 136 -46.37 4.38 -39.84
CA ASP A 136 -45.09 3.74 -40.17
C ASP A 136 -44.98 2.37 -39.46
N GLU A 137 -45.47 1.33 -40.13
CA GLU A 137 -45.43 -0.06 -39.63
C GLU A 137 -43.98 -0.53 -39.35
N VAL A 138 -42.99 -0.03 -40.08
CA VAL A 138 -41.58 -0.41 -39.90
C VAL A 138 -41.05 0.18 -38.61
N LEU A 139 -41.33 1.45 -38.35
CA LEU A 139 -40.98 2.11 -37.09
C LEU A 139 -41.67 1.44 -35.90
N ILE A 140 -42.98 1.15 -35.99
CA ILE A 140 -43.72 0.51 -34.90
C ILE A 140 -43.17 -0.89 -34.60
N SER A 141 -42.92 -1.69 -35.64
CA SER A 141 -42.32 -3.02 -35.50
C SER A 141 -40.94 -2.97 -34.86
N THR A 142 -40.08 -2.06 -35.32
CA THR A 142 -38.71 -1.90 -34.81
C THR A 142 -38.69 -1.40 -33.37
N LEU A 143 -39.58 -0.47 -33.00
CA LEU A 143 -39.75 -0.01 -31.62
C LEU A 143 -40.21 -1.16 -30.71
N GLN A 144 -41.13 -1.99 -31.18
CA GLN A 144 -41.63 -3.12 -30.41
C GLN A 144 -40.55 -4.19 -30.21
N GLN A 145 -39.77 -4.51 -31.25
CA GLN A 145 -38.63 -5.42 -31.16
C GLN A 145 -37.54 -4.87 -30.23
N SER A 146 -37.18 -3.59 -30.38
CA SER A 146 -36.18 -2.92 -29.54
C SER A 146 -36.58 -2.90 -28.08
N LYS A 147 -37.88 -2.68 -27.78
CA LYS A 147 -38.41 -2.75 -26.41
C LYS A 147 -38.27 -4.14 -25.78
N VAL A 148 -38.54 -5.19 -26.55
CA VAL A 148 -38.39 -6.58 -26.06
C VAL A 148 -36.91 -6.89 -25.80
N THR A 149 -36.03 -6.60 -26.76
CA THR A 149 -34.59 -6.84 -26.62
C THR A 149 -33.97 -6.01 -25.50
N ALA A 150 -34.36 -4.74 -25.33
CA ALA A 150 -33.90 -3.90 -24.24
C ALA A 150 -34.30 -4.48 -22.88
N LYS A 151 -35.55 -4.95 -22.75
CA LYS A 151 -36.02 -5.60 -21.51
C LYS A 151 -35.24 -6.89 -21.20
N GLU A 152 -34.97 -7.72 -22.20
CA GLU A 152 -34.14 -8.92 -22.03
C GLU A 152 -32.70 -8.58 -21.62
N ILE A 153 -32.14 -7.48 -22.13
CA ILE A 153 -30.82 -6.99 -21.72
C ILE A 153 -30.85 -6.50 -20.26
N GLU A 154 -31.87 -5.73 -19.88
CA GLU A 154 -32.03 -5.24 -18.50
C GLU A 154 -32.07 -6.40 -17.49
N GLU A 155 -32.83 -7.46 -17.80
CA GLU A 155 -32.89 -8.68 -16.98
C GLU A 155 -31.50 -9.35 -16.89
N ARG A 156 -30.78 -9.51 -18.01
CA ARG A 156 -29.42 -10.07 -18.00
C ARG A 156 -28.40 -9.23 -17.24
N VAL A 157 -28.49 -7.90 -17.34
CA VAL A 157 -27.59 -6.99 -16.62
C VAL A 157 -27.84 -7.09 -15.12
N ALA A 158 -29.10 -7.25 -14.70
CA ALA A 158 -29.44 -7.48 -13.30
C ALA A 158 -28.83 -8.80 -12.77
N ASP A 159 -28.94 -9.90 -13.51
CA ASP A 159 -28.33 -11.19 -13.15
C ASP A 159 -26.80 -11.13 -13.14
N ALA A 160 -26.21 -10.37 -14.07
CA ALA A 160 -24.78 -10.14 -14.15
C ALA A 160 -24.24 -9.38 -12.93
N GLU A 161 -25.00 -8.41 -12.39
CA GLU A 161 -24.57 -7.68 -11.19
C GLU A 161 -24.55 -8.60 -9.95
N VAL A 162 -25.52 -9.51 -9.81
CA VAL A 162 -25.51 -10.52 -8.74
C VAL A 162 -24.28 -11.42 -8.87
N THR A 163 -24.01 -11.91 -10.09
CA THR A 163 -22.84 -12.76 -10.37
C THR A 163 -21.52 -12.03 -10.09
N LYS A 164 -21.44 -10.74 -10.39
CA LYS A 164 -20.28 -9.89 -10.12
C LYS A 164 -20.01 -9.79 -8.62
N ILE A 165 -21.04 -9.59 -7.80
CA ILE A 165 -20.90 -9.56 -6.33
C ILE A 165 -20.37 -10.90 -5.80
N GLU A 166 -20.84 -12.03 -6.33
CA GLU A 166 -20.32 -13.36 -5.96
C GLU A 166 -18.84 -13.54 -6.32
N ILE A 167 -18.44 -13.07 -7.51
CA ILE A 167 -17.05 -13.07 -7.96
C ILE A 167 -16.19 -12.19 -7.05
N GLU A 168 -16.63 -10.97 -6.74
CA GLU A 168 -15.93 -10.06 -5.84
C GLU A 168 -15.78 -10.66 -4.44
N ALA A 169 -16.82 -11.30 -3.91
CA ALA A 169 -16.76 -12.01 -2.63
C ALA A 169 -15.76 -13.18 -2.66
N ALA A 170 -15.64 -13.89 -3.79
CA ALA A 170 -14.64 -14.93 -3.96
C ALA A 170 -13.21 -14.37 -4.02
N CYS A 171 -13.00 -13.25 -4.72
CA CYS A 171 -11.71 -12.56 -4.78
C CYS A 171 -11.30 -12.06 -3.39
N ASN A 172 -12.19 -11.38 -2.67
CA ASN A 172 -11.91 -10.72 -1.40
C ASN A 172 -11.43 -11.68 -0.29
N LYS A 173 -11.63 -13.00 -0.45
CA LYS A 173 -11.01 -14.02 0.42
C LYS A 173 -9.48 -13.95 0.45
N TYR A 174 -8.85 -13.46 -0.61
CA TYR A 174 -7.39 -13.33 -0.74
C TYR A 174 -6.88 -11.91 -0.44
N LEU A 175 -7.76 -11.01 0.03
CA LEU A 175 -7.40 -9.62 0.32
C LEU A 175 -6.20 -9.51 1.28
N SER A 176 -6.18 -10.33 2.34
CA SER A 176 -5.10 -10.37 3.33
C SER A 176 -3.71 -10.67 2.73
N VAL A 177 -3.64 -11.47 1.66
CA VAL A 177 -2.39 -11.78 0.94
C VAL A 177 -1.94 -10.56 0.12
N SER A 178 -2.88 -9.90 -0.56
CA SER A 178 -2.59 -8.69 -1.35
C SER A 178 -2.22 -7.47 -0.51
N GLU A 179 -2.89 -7.28 0.63
CA GLU A 179 -2.56 -6.26 1.62
C GLU A 179 -1.17 -6.51 2.20
N ARG A 180 -0.84 -7.77 2.53
CA ARG A 180 0.50 -8.15 2.97
C ARG A 180 1.55 -7.80 1.91
N GLY A 181 1.30 -8.16 0.65
CA GLY A 181 2.18 -7.82 -0.46
C GLY A 181 2.39 -6.31 -0.61
N SER A 182 1.32 -5.53 -0.46
CA SER A 182 1.39 -4.06 -0.54
C SER A 182 2.21 -3.47 0.61
N ILE A 183 1.97 -3.90 1.85
CA ILE A 183 2.75 -3.49 3.02
C ILE A 183 4.25 -3.75 2.78
N LEU A 184 4.59 -4.96 2.32
CA LEU A 184 5.97 -5.34 2.05
C LEU A 184 6.58 -4.49 0.94
N TYR A 185 5.87 -4.24 -0.16
CA TYR A 185 6.36 -3.41 -1.24
C TYR A 185 6.70 -1.99 -0.77
N PHE A 186 5.79 -1.34 -0.03
CA PHE A 186 6.03 0.03 0.42
C PHE A 186 7.18 0.11 1.44
N VAL A 187 7.32 -0.89 2.32
CA VAL A 187 8.50 -0.97 3.20
C VAL A 187 9.78 -1.08 2.37
N VAL A 188 9.79 -1.90 1.32
CA VAL A 188 10.96 -2.09 0.44
C VAL A 188 11.25 -0.83 -0.38
N ALA A 189 10.23 -0.18 -0.93
CA ALA A 189 10.37 1.06 -1.69
C ALA A 189 10.93 2.20 -0.83
N ASP A 190 10.51 2.26 0.44
CA ASP A 190 10.98 3.28 1.39
C ASP A 190 12.45 3.09 1.81
N LEU A 191 13.07 1.92 1.58
CA LEU A 191 14.48 1.69 1.91
C LEU A 191 15.42 2.57 1.08
N ALA A 192 15.00 3.03 -0.10
CA ALA A 192 15.77 3.96 -0.92
C ALA A 192 16.01 5.32 -0.21
N ASN A 193 15.21 5.65 0.81
CA ASN A 193 15.42 6.82 1.65
C ASN A 193 16.56 6.64 2.67
N ILE A 194 16.94 5.38 2.96
CA ILE A 194 18.08 5.06 3.84
C ILE A 194 19.37 5.09 3.04
N ASP A 195 19.39 4.36 1.92
CA ASP A 195 20.53 4.29 1.02
C ASP A 195 20.05 4.20 -0.44
N PRO A 196 20.55 5.05 -1.36
CA PRO A 196 20.17 4.99 -2.78
C PRO A 196 20.43 3.64 -3.46
N MET A 197 21.28 2.78 -2.90
CA MET A 197 21.51 1.43 -3.40
C MET A 197 20.31 0.49 -3.18
N TYR A 198 19.38 0.82 -2.27
CA TYR A 198 18.23 -0.01 -1.93
C TYR A 198 17.02 0.26 -2.83
N GLN A 199 17.25 0.26 -4.14
CA GLN A 199 16.21 0.49 -5.14
C GLN A 199 15.71 -0.83 -5.72
N PHE A 200 14.41 -1.06 -5.61
CA PHE A 200 13.72 -2.20 -6.18
C PHE A 200 12.59 -1.70 -7.07
N SER A 201 12.52 -2.23 -8.30
CA SER A 201 11.40 -1.90 -9.19
C SER A 201 10.13 -2.64 -8.77
N LEU A 202 8.97 -2.02 -8.96
CA LEU A 202 7.68 -2.68 -8.77
C LEU A 202 7.57 -3.96 -9.60
N PHE A 203 8.03 -3.92 -10.85
CA PHE A 203 8.01 -5.09 -11.73
C PHE A 203 8.79 -6.27 -11.13
N TYR A 204 9.99 -6.01 -10.59
CA TYR A 204 10.78 -7.03 -9.91
C TYR A 204 10.03 -7.56 -8.69
N PHE A 205 9.49 -6.68 -7.83
CA PHE A 205 8.73 -7.08 -6.65
C PHE A 205 7.53 -7.98 -7.01
N VAL A 206 6.71 -7.59 -7.98
CA VAL A 206 5.54 -8.37 -8.43
C VAL A 206 5.95 -9.74 -8.94
N ARG A 207 7.06 -9.83 -9.69
CA ARG A 207 7.60 -11.12 -10.16
C ARG A 207 7.99 -12.02 -9.00
N MET A 208 8.69 -11.50 -7.99
CA MET A 208 9.09 -12.26 -6.81
C MET A 208 7.88 -12.71 -6.00
N PHE A 209 6.91 -11.81 -5.81
CA PHE A 209 5.66 -12.11 -5.13
C PHE A 209 4.94 -13.30 -5.81
N LEU A 210 4.74 -13.25 -7.12
CA LEU A 210 4.08 -14.34 -7.86
C LEU A 210 4.89 -15.64 -7.86
N TYR A 211 6.21 -15.55 -7.95
CA TYR A 211 7.09 -16.71 -7.82
C TYR A 211 6.84 -17.41 -6.47
N THR A 212 6.71 -16.65 -5.38
CA THR A 212 6.40 -17.22 -4.06
C THR A 212 5.00 -17.84 -4.00
N ILE A 213 3.97 -17.16 -4.53
CA ILE A 213 2.59 -17.71 -4.56
C ILE A 213 2.54 -19.06 -5.30
N HIS A 214 3.21 -19.15 -6.45
CA HIS A 214 3.23 -20.35 -7.28
C HIS A 214 3.93 -21.54 -6.59
N ASN A 215 5.00 -21.28 -5.85
CA ASN A 215 5.83 -22.32 -5.23
C ASN A 215 5.44 -22.63 -3.77
N ALA A 216 4.59 -21.81 -3.15
CA ALA A 216 4.09 -22.04 -1.81
C ALA A 216 3.28 -23.34 -1.71
N GLU A 217 3.38 -24.03 -0.58
CA GLU A 217 2.70 -25.31 -0.34
C GLU A 217 1.17 -25.18 -0.46
N LYS A 218 0.56 -26.03 -1.28
CA LYS A 218 -0.89 -26.03 -1.49
C LYS A 218 -1.62 -26.64 -0.30
N SER A 219 -2.80 -26.11 0.01
CA SER A 219 -3.67 -26.63 1.06
C SER A 219 -5.13 -26.56 0.61
N ASP A 220 -5.91 -27.58 0.97
CA ASP A 220 -7.36 -27.62 0.69
C ASP A 220 -8.16 -26.70 1.63
N HIS A 221 -7.56 -26.31 2.77
CA HIS A 221 -8.17 -25.38 3.72
C HIS A 221 -7.72 -23.95 3.44
N LEU A 222 -8.67 -23.08 3.12
CA LEU A 222 -8.42 -21.69 2.74
C LEU A 222 -7.60 -20.95 3.81
N ASP A 223 -7.98 -21.03 5.08
CA ASP A 223 -7.27 -20.31 6.15
C ASP A 223 -5.81 -20.74 6.28
N THR A 224 -5.55 -22.04 6.16
CA THR A 224 -4.18 -22.59 6.13
C THR A 224 -3.43 -22.10 4.91
N ARG A 225 -4.05 -22.13 3.72
CA ARG A 225 -3.44 -21.62 2.48
C ARG A 225 -3.09 -20.14 2.60
N LEU A 226 -4.00 -19.30 3.10
CA LEU A 226 -3.76 -17.86 3.29
C LEU A 226 -2.61 -17.60 4.26
N LYS A 227 -2.58 -18.31 5.41
CA LYS A 227 -1.48 -18.22 6.39
C LYS A 227 -0.14 -18.64 5.77
N THR A 228 -0.10 -19.71 4.98
CA THR A 228 1.10 -20.16 4.26
C THR A 228 1.56 -19.10 3.25
N LEU A 229 0.67 -18.60 2.38
CA LEU A 229 0.98 -17.57 1.39
C LEU A 229 1.57 -16.30 2.04
N ILE A 230 0.93 -15.81 3.09
CA ILE A 230 1.39 -14.62 3.84
C ILE A 230 2.77 -14.86 4.44
N THR A 231 2.99 -16.04 5.04
CA THR A 231 4.25 -16.39 5.69
C THR A 231 5.38 -16.53 4.68
N ASP A 232 5.14 -17.26 3.59
CA ASP A 232 6.13 -17.52 2.55
C ASP A 232 6.52 -16.23 1.83
N VAL A 233 5.55 -15.38 1.45
CA VAL A 233 5.83 -14.07 0.83
C VAL A 233 6.64 -13.19 1.78
N THR A 234 6.25 -13.11 3.04
CA THR A 234 6.97 -12.27 4.03
C THR A 234 8.41 -12.74 4.21
N GLU A 235 8.61 -14.05 4.35
CA GLU A 235 9.94 -14.63 4.52
C GLU A 235 10.82 -14.48 3.27
N TYR A 236 10.24 -14.74 2.10
CA TYR A 236 10.97 -14.67 0.85
C TYR A 236 11.42 -13.24 0.51
N VAL A 237 10.51 -12.26 0.65
CA VAL A 237 10.85 -10.84 0.47
C VAL A 237 11.90 -10.41 1.49
N PHE A 238 11.74 -10.79 2.77
CA PHE A 238 12.70 -10.46 3.81
C PHE A 238 14.10 -10.97 3.47
N LYS A 239 14.23 -12.27 3.15
CA LYS A 239 15.52 -12.88 2.81
C LYS A 239 16.14 -12.20 1.60
N LEU A 240 15.38 -12.04 0.54
CA LEU A 240 15.84 -11.47 -0.73
C LEU A 240 16.40 -10.06 -0.54
N VAL A 241 15.64 -9.18 0.12
CA VAL A 241 16.05 -7.79 0.33
C VAL A 241 17.24 -7.73 1.28
N CYS A 242 17.26 -8.53 2.36
CA CYS A 242 18.40 -8.62 3.28
C CYS A 242 19.72 -9.03 2.61
N ARG A 243 19.71 -9.70 1.45
CA ARG A 243 20.94 -10.01 0.70
C ARG A 243 21.64 -8.75 0.18
N GLY A 244 20.88 -7.70 -0.15
CA GLY A 244 21.40 -6.43 -0.66
C GLY A 244 21.59 -5.35 0.42
N LEU A 245 21.19 -5.60 1.66
CA LEU A 245 21.30 -4.62 2.75
C LEU A 245 22.63 -4.73 3.50
N PHE A 246 23.16 -3.58 3.93
CA PHE A 246 24.23 -3.56 4.91
C PHE A 246 23.73 -4.08 6.26
N GLU A 247 24.62 -4.71 7.03
CA GLU A 247 24.29 -5.36 8.31
C GLU A 247 23.56 -4.43 9.28
N VAL A 248 23.97 -3.16 9.33
CA VAL A 248 23.38 -2.11 10.18
C VAL A 248 21.92 -1.79 9.86
N HIS A 249 21.45 -2.08 8.64
CA HIS A 249 20.09 -1.77 8.18
C HIS A 249 19.14 -2.96 8.22
N LYS A 250 19.64 -4.19 8.39
CA LYS A 250 18.79 -5.39 8.34
C LYS A 250 17.78 -5.46 9.49
N LEU A 251 18.18 -5.08 10.71
CA LEU A 251 17.27 -5.00 11.85
C LEU A 251 16.24 -3.87 11.68
N ILE A 252 16.64 -2.75 11.08
CA ILE A 252 15.71 -1.65 10.77
C ILE A 252 14.65 -2.15 9.80
N PHE A 253 15.04 -2.90 8.78
CA PHE A 253 14.11 -3.47 7.81
C PHE A 253 13.12 -4.45 8.45
N SER A 254 13.58 -5.40 9.28
CA SER A 254 12.65 -6.32 9.96
C SER A 254 11.73 -5.60 10.96
N PHE A 255 12.25 -4.58 11.64
CA PHE A 255 11.45 -3.72 12.50
C PHE A 255 10.38 -2.94 11.73
N LEU A 256 10.72 -2.40 10.56
CA LEU A 256 9.78 -1.69 9.68
C LEU A 256 8.71 -2.62 9.13
N ILE A 257 9.07 -3.83 8.66
CA ILE A 257 8.09 -4.84 8.23
C ILE A 257 7.06 -5.07 9.33
N GLN A 258 7.51 -5.47 10.52
CA GLN A 258 6.61 -5.79 11.63
C GLN A 258 5.77 -4.57 12.04
N THR A 259 6.39 -3.39 12.14
CA THR A 259 5.68 -2.20 12.56
C THR A 259 4.63 -1.76 11.55
N GLN A 260 4.89 -1.84 10.24
CA GLN A 260 3.87 -1.52 9.25
C GLN A 260 2.73 -2.55 9.23
N ILE A 261 3.02 -3.82 9.46
CA ILE A 261 1.98 -4.86 9.63
C ILE A 261 1.06 -4.50 10.81
N ASP A 262 1.63 -4.13 11.96
CA ASP A 262 0.86 -3.80 13.15
C ASP A 262 0.12 -2.47 13.03
N ARG A 263 0.70 -1.48 12.33
CA ARG A 263 0.02 -0.21 12.02
C ARG A 263 -1.16 -0.41 11.09
N HIS A 264 -1.02 -1.21 10.04
CA HIS A 264 -2.12 -1.49 9.11
C HIS A 264 -3.23 -2.31 9.76
N ALA A 265 -2.89 -3.16 10.73
CA ALA A 265 -3.87 -3.90 11.53
C ALA A 265 -4.50 -3.07 12.67
N GLY A 266 -4.17 -1.77 12.81
CA GLY A 266 -4.68 -0.91 13.87
C GLY A 266 -4.17 -1.27 15.28
N ARG A 267 -3.11 -2.08 15.39
CA ARG A 267 -2.48 -2.43 16.68
C ARG A 267 -1.54 -1.34 17.19
N ILE A 268 -1.02 -0.51 16.30
CA ILE A 268 -0.17 0.64 16.60
C ILE A 268 -0.80 1.90 15.99
N ASP A 269 -1.11 2.85 16.84
CA ASP A 269 -1.67 4.13 16.41
C ASP A 269 -0.59 5.08 15.85
N ASN A 270 -1.02 6.03 15.02
CA ASN A 270 -0.11 7.07 14.50
C ASN A 270 0.50 7.94 15.62
N ALA A 271 -0.20 8.11 16.73
CA ALA A 271 0.32 8.79 17.92
C ALA A 271 1.46 7.99 18.58
N GLU A 272 1.24 6.69 18.82
CA GLU A 272 2.26 5.77 19.36
C GLU A 272 3.51 5.73 18.46
N TRP A 273 3.32 5.62 17.14
CA TRP A 273 4.41 5.67 16.17
C TRP A 273 5.15 7.02 16.16
N GLY A 274 4.40 8.12 16.21
CA GLY A 274 4.95 9.48 16.28
C GLY A 274 5.82 9.70 17.52
N LEU A 275 5.37 9.19 18.67
CA LEU A 275 6.14 9.24 19.93
C LEU A 275 7.43 8.43 19.84
N LEU A 276 7.41 7.25 19.21
CA LEU A 276 8.62 6.44 19.02
C LEU A 276 9.63 7.10 18.07
N LEU A 277 9.19 7.80 17.03
CA LEU A 277 10.12 8.42 16.08
C LEU A 277 10.54 9.84 16.47
N ARG A 278 9.57 10.73 16.67
CA ARG A 278 9.78 12.18 16.82
C ARG A 278 9.83 12.62 18.28
N GLY A 279 9.32 11.81 19.20
CA GLY A 279 9.20 12.18 20.60
C GLY A 279 8.05 13.16 20.84
N VAL A 280 8.21 14.04 21.82
CA VAL A 280 7.16 14.98 22.24
C VAL A 280 7.10 16.18 21.28
N GLY A 281 5.90 16.44 20.73
CA GLY A 281 5.60 17.68 20.02
C GLY A 281 5.25 18.82 20.97
N ILE A 282 4.30 19.68 20.57
CA ILE A 282 3.72 20.67 21.48
C ILE A 282 2.75 19.94 22.42
N GLN A 283 2.96 20.04 23.73
CA GLN A 283 2.16 19.35 24.74
C GLN A 283 1.73 20.31 25.85
N ASP A 284 0.51 20.12 26.36
CA ASP A 284 0.07 20.76 27.59
C ASP A 284 0.76 20.10 28.80
N VAL A 285 1.57 20.88 29.50
CA VAL A 285 2.36 20.47 30.67
C VAL A 285 1.68 20.79 32.00
N SER A 286 0.50 21.42 31.98
CA SER A 286 -0.18 21.95 33.16
C SER A 286 -0.51 20.89 34.23
N GLY A 287 -0.76 19.65 33.82
CA GLY A 287 -1.07 18.52 34.69
C GLY A 287 0.08 17.52 34.91
N ARG A 288 1.32 17.89 34.56
CA ARG A 288 2.47 16.96 34.66
C ARG A 288 2.91 16.79 36.11
N PRO A 289 2.99 15.55 36.65
CA PRO A 289 3.56 15.32 37.97
C PRO A 289 5.05 15.72 38.00
N GLY A 290 5.53 16.14 39.17
CA GLY A 290 6.95 16.45 39.37
C GLY A 290 7.83 15.23 39.05
N ASN A 291 9.00 15.46 38.46
CA ASN A 291 9.96 14.40 38.16
C ASN A 291 10.43 13.77 39.49
N PRO A 292 10.20 12.48 39.74
CA PRO A 292 10.57 11.84 41.00
C PRO A 292 12.09 11.71 41.18
N ASP A 293 12.86 11.71 40.08
CA ASP A 293 14.29 11.40 40.10
C ASP A 293 14.99 11.95 38.84
N ILE A 294 15.48 13.19 38.93
CA ILE A 294 16.09 13.92 37.81
C ILE A 294 17.40 13.27 37.35
N ASP A 295 18.13 12.63 38.28
CA ASP A 295 19.41 11.98 37.98
C ASP A 295 19.22 10.69 37.18
N LEU A 296 18.15 9.94 37.49
CA LEU A 296 17.80 8.71 36.76
C LEU A 296 17.06 9.00 35.45
N ILE A 297 16.04 9.87 35.51
CA ILE A 297 15.15 10.16 34.39
C ILE A 297 15.31 11.64 34.04
N PRO A 298 16.07 11.98 32.98
CA PRO A 298 16.24 13.37 32.63
C PRO A 298 14.89 13.99 32.21
N ASP A 299 14.75 15.31 32.37
CA ASP A 299 13.47 15.99 32.18
C ASP A 299 12.85 15.77 30.79
N LYS A 300 13.67 15.59 29.74
CA LYS A 300 13.19 15.28 28.38
C LYS A 300 12.50 13.91 28.31
N GLN A 301 13.06 12.91 28.98
CA GLN A 301 12.53 11.57 29.11
C GLN A 301 11.26 11.56 29.95
N TRP A 302 11.22 12.35 31.03
CA TRP A 302 10.02 12.53 31.84
C TRP A 302 8.88 13.21 31.06
N GLN A 303 9.20 14.21 30.22
CA GLN A 303 8.24 14.80 29.28
C GLN A 303 7.70 13.75 28.29
N LEU A 304 8.58 12.91 27.74
CA LEU A 304 8.16 11.82 26.84
C LEU A 304 7.24 10.82 27.52
N LEU A 305 7.57 10.41 28.75
CA LEU A 305 6.73 9.49 29.52
C LEU A 305 5.34 10.09 29.81
N TYR A 306 5.28 11.39 30.09
CA TYR A 306 4.02 12.10 30.27
C TYR A 306 3.20 12.20 28.97
N ALA A 307 3.85 12.41 27.83
CA ALA A 307 3.20 12.36 26.51
C ALA A 307 2.63 10.97 26.21
N VAL A 308 3.39 9.93 26.52
CA VAL A 308 2.93 8.53 26.41
C VAL A 308 1.69 8.31 27.28
N GLN A 309 1.67 8.78 28.54
CA GLN A 309 0.51 8.66 29.41
C GLN A 309 -0.77 9.29 28.83
N GLN A 310 -0.64 10.45 28.18
CA GLN A 310 -1.77 11.19 27.63
C GLN A 310 -2.29 10.58 26.31
N GLN A 311 -1.38 10.12 25.45
CA GLN A 311 -1.72 9.69 24.09
C GLN A 311 -1.92 8.18 23.96
N VAL A 312 -1.48 7.38 24.94
CA VAL A 312 -1.58 5.91 24.92
C VAL A 312 -2.49 5.45 26.06
N PRO A 313 -3.78 5.13 25.76
CA PRO A 313 -4.75 4.74 26.79
C PRO A 313 -4.31 3.55 27.66
N GLN A 314 -3.54 2.62 27.08
CA GLN A 314 -3.05 1.43 27.77
C GLN A 314 -1.93 1.75 28.78
N LEU A 315 -1.35 2.95 28.74
CA LEU A 315 -0.27 3.42 29.62
C LEU A 315 -0.73 4.56 30.54
N ARG A 316 -2.03 4.61 30.87
CA ARG A 316 -2.58 5.56 31.84
C ARG A 316 -1.92 5.39 33.21
N ASP A 317 -1.79 6.51 33.94
CA ASP A 317 -1.14 6.61 35.25
C ASP A 317 0.33 6.12 35.31
N ILE A 318 1.03 5.91 34.18
CA ILE A 318 2.43 5.45 34.22
C ILE A 318 3.34 6.42 35.00
N CYS A 319 3.17 7.73 34.85
CA CYS A 319 3.95 8.70 35.62
C CYS A 319 3.64 8.62 37.12
N GLY A 320 2.37 8.42 37.48
CA GLY A 320 1.97 8.21 38.87
C GLY A 320 2.56 6.92 39.45
N HIS A 321 2.54 5.84 38.67
CA HIS A 321 3.12 4.55 39.05
C HIS A 321 4.64 4.62 39.24
N VAL A 322 5.35 5.31 38.34
CA VAL A 322 6.81 5.54 38.49
C VAL A 322 7.10 6.38 39.73
N THR A 323 6.31 7.43 39.98
CA THR A 323 6.49 8.31 41.15
C THR A 323 6.28 7.56 42.47
N ARG A 324 5.30 6.65 42.54
CA ARG A 324 5.01 5.86 43.76
C ARG A 324 6.03 4.75 44.01
N ASN A 325 6.65 4.22 42.95
CA ASN A 325 7.48 3.00 43.01
C ASN A 325 8.90 3.23 42.47
N ILE A 326 9.49 4.40 42.72
CA ILE A 326 10.74 4.84 42.08
C ILE A 326 11.89 3.85 42.29
N ASP A 327 12.00 3.22 43.46
CA ASP A 327 13.07 2.26 43.76
C ASP A 327 13.02 1.03 42.84
N ALA A 328 11.82 0.52 42.53
CA ALA A 328 11.63 -0.61 41.65
C ALA A 328 11.94 -0.25 40.18
N TRP A 329 11.55 0.95 39.75
CA TRP A 329 11.88 1.45 38.42
C TRP A 329 13.36 1.76 38.27
N ARG A 330 14.01 2.27 39.32
CA ARG A 330 15.46 2.48 39.37
C ARG A 330 16.21 1.16 39.26
N HIS A 331 15.78 0.12 39.97
CA HIS A 331 16.37 -1.21 39.84
C HIS A 331 16.25 -1.75 38.41
N TRP A 332 15.05 -1.67 37.81
CA TRP A 332 14.82 -2.10 36.44
C TRP A 332 15.62 -1.30 35.40
N CYS A 333 15.77 0.02 35.57
CA CYS A 333 16.57 0.84 34.65
C CYS A 333 18.07 0.48 34.73
N CYS A 334 18.54 0.01 35.89
CA CYS A 334 19.93 -0.41 36.11
C CYS A 334 20.20 -1.86 35.71
N GLU A 335 19.20 -2.63 35.29
CA GLU A 335 19.39 -4.00 34.80
C GLU A 335 20.25 -4.02 33.52
N GLU A 336 20.97 -5.12 33.31
CA GLU A 336 21.81 -5.26 32.11
C GLU A 336 20.95 -5.36 30.84
N ASN A 337 19.82 -6.07 30.94
CA ASN A 337 18.93 -6.37 29.82
C ASN A 337 17.45 -6.09 30.19
N PRO A 338 17.07 -4.81 30.40
CA PRO A 338 15.72 -4.45 30.85
C PRO A 338 14.62 -4.81 29.85
N HIS A 339 14.96 -4.96 28.57
CA HIS A 339 14.04 -5.36 27.51
C HIS A 339 13.61 -6.85 27.58
N LEU A 340 14.30 -7.68 28.37
CA LEU A 340 13.97 -9.10 28.57
C LEU A 340 13.27 -9.36 29.91
N VAL A 341 13.24 -8.37 30.80
CA VAL A 341 12.68 -8.49 32.15
C VAL A 341 11.29 -7.86 32.18
N ASP A 342 10.38 -8.47 32.93
CA ASP A 342 9.03 -7.95 33.12
C ASP A 342 9.06 -6.55 33.75
N LEU A 343 8.06 -5.73 33.42
CA LEU A 343 7.99 -4.36 33.94
C LEU A 343 7.84 -4.37 35.47
N PRO A 344 8.38 -3.36 36.18
CA PRO A 344 8.30 -3.26 37.64
C PRO A 344 6.88 -3.48 38.18
N LEU A 345 6.79 -4.31 39.22
CA LEU A 345 5.52 -4.67 39.89
C LEU A 345 4.46 -5.25 38.93
N ASN A 346 4.90 -5.90 37.85
CA ASN A 346 4.01 -6.46 36.81
C ASN A 346 3.06 -5.41 36.22
N TYR A 347 3.52 -4.16 36.05
CA TYR A 347 2.71 -3.07 35.48
C TYR A 347 2.01 -3.49 34.18
N GLU A 348 2.67 -4.30 33.37
CA GLU A 348 2.14 -4.93 32.16
C GLU A 348 0.82 -5.69 32.32
N ASN A 349 0.44 -6.10 33.54
CA ASN A 349 -0.76 -6.86 33.87
C ASN A 349 -1.73 -6.09 34.79
N THR A 350 -1.54 -4.79 35.02
CA THR A 350 -2.30 -4.00 36.00
C THR A 350 -3.63 -3.40 35.49
N ARG A 351 -4.23 -3.98 34.44
CA ARG A 351 -5.47 -3.44 33.83
C ARG A 351 -6.71 -3.62 34.75
N PRO A 352 -7.63 -2.64 34.82
CA PRO A 352 -8.93 -2.84 35.46
C PRO A 352 -9.81 -3.84 34.67
N PRO A 353 -10.61 -4.67 35.36
CA PRO A 353 -11.35 -5.80 34.76
C PRO A 353 -12.50 -5.42 33.81
N GLU A 354 -12.96 -4.17 33.79
CA GLU A 354 -14.16 -3.76 33.03
C GLU A 354 -14.00 -3.75 31.50
N GLU A 355 -12.76 -3.78 30.97
CA GLU A 355 -12.48 -3.80 29.52
C GLU A 355 -12.18 -5.21 28.99
N THR A 356 -12.34 -6.26 29.79
CA THR A 356 -11.84 -7.62 29.49
C THR A 356 -12.90 -8.54 28.87
N GLU A 357 -14.20 -8.27 29.06
CA GLU A 357 -15.27 -9.21 28.67
C GLU A 357 -15.55 -9.23 27.15
N ALA A 358 -15.22 -8.17 26.41
CA ALA A 358 -15.50 -8.08 24.98
C ALA A 358 -14.48 -8.82 24.07
N ASP A 359 -13.28 -9.15 24.59
CA ASP A 359 -12.16 -9.69 23.81
C ASP A 359 -11.97 -11.22 23.97
N GLU A 360 -12.83 -11.91 24.74
CA GLU A 360 -12.66 -13.33 25.07
C GLU A 360 -13.32 -14.32 24.10
N GLU A 361 -14.34 -13.93 23.33
CA GLU A 361 -15.17 -14.86 22.53
C GLU A 361 -14.56 -15.38 21.21
N GLY A 362 -13.28 -15.13 20.91
CA GLY A 362 -12.66 -15.52 19.63
C GLY A 362 -11.20 -15.98 19.68
N ARG A 363 -10.69 -16.37 20.85
CA ARG A 363 -9.25 -16.45 21.12
C ARG A 363 -8.64 -17.82 20.79
N GLU A 364 -7.68 -17.88 19.85
CA GLU A 364 -6.82 -19.06 19.60
C GLU A 364 -5.79 -19.26 20.74
N GLU A 365 -5.48 -20.52 21.10
CA GLU A 365 -4.46 -20.86 22.11
C GLU A 365 -3.07 -20.34 21.71
N GLY A 366 -2.48 -19.46 22.53
CA GLY A 366 -1.11 -18.94 22.35
C GLY A 366 -0.99 -17.41 22.23
N GLN A 367 -2.09 -16.67 22.09
CA GLN A 367 -2.06 -15.20 22.05
C GLN A 367 -1.95 -14.59 23.47
N PRO A 368 -1.12 -13.54 23.72
CA PRO A 368 -0.92 -12.93 25.04
C PRO A 368 -2.19 -12.28 25.57
N LYS A 369 -2.62 -12.64 26.81
CA LYS A 369 -3.90 -12.24 27.45
C LYS A 369 -4.24 -10.77 27.20
N ALA A 370 -5.52 -10.43 27.04
CA ALA A 370 -6.01 -9.06 26.76
C ALA A 370 -5.61 -8.02 27.84
N THR A 371 -5.11 -8.51 28.98
CA THR A 371 -4.55 -7.71 30.07
C THR A 371 -3.06 -7.39 29.93
N THR A 372 -2.33 -8.01 28.99
CA THR A 372 -0.88 -7.85 28.84
C THR A 372 -0.52 -6.75 27.85
N LEU A 373 0.33 -5.81 28.29
CA LEU A 373 0.84 -4.73 27.46
C LEU A 373 1.58 -5.25 26.20
N SER A 374 1.30 -4.66 25.04
CA SER A 374 1.97 -5.04 23.79
C SER A 374 3.48 -4.75 23.82
N TYR A 375 4.26 -5.56 23.11
CA TYR A 375 5.71 -5.39 23.01
C TYR A 375 6.12 -4.03 22.42
N PHE A 376 5.32 -3.47 21.50
CA PHE A 376 5.56 -2.11 20.98
C PHE A 376 5.41 -1.04 22.07
N ARG A 377 4.42 -1.19 22.98
CA ARG A 377 4.24 -0.25 24.10
C ARG A 377 5.33 -0.43 25.16
N LYS A 378 5.82 -1.66 25.38
CA LYS A 378 7.04 -1.91 26.17
C LYS A 378 8.25 -1.20 25.55
N LEU A 379 8.38 -1.19 24.22
CA LEU A 379 9.41 -0.45 23.50
C LEU A 379 9.30 1.07 23.71
N LEU A 380 8.09 1.63 23.77
CA LEU A 380 7.88 3.04 24.13
C LEU A 380 8.38 3.34 25.54
N LEU A 381 8.11 2.45 26.51
CA LEU A 381 8.61 2.61 27.88
C LEU A 381 10.14 2.52 27.95
N LEU A 382 10.76 1.58 27.22
CA LEU A 382 12.21 1.52 27.06
C LEU A 382 12.76 2.82 26.47
N LYS A 383 12.12 3.37 25.43
CA LYS A 383 12.53 4.67 24.87
C LYS A 383 12.48 5.80 25.91
N CYS A 384 11.50 5.78 26.81
CA CYS A 384 11.38 6.78 27.85
C CYS A 384 12.43 6.62 28.95
N LEU A 385 12.68 5.39 29.42
CA LEU A 385 13.41 5.14 30.66
C LEU A 385 14.86 4.67 30.45
N THR A 386 15.12 3.92 29.37
CA THR A 386 16.43 3.34 29.02
C THR A 386 16.67 3.45 27.50
N PRO A 387 16.80 4.69 26.96
CA PRO A 387 16.85 4.95 25.52
C PRO A 387 17.99 4.22 24.79
N GLU A 388 19.09 3.93 25.48
CA GLU A 388 20.23 3.15 24.97
C GLU A 388 19.90 1.68 24.69
N LYS A 389 18.81 1.15 25.25
CA LYS A 389 18.35 -0.23 25.06
C LYS A 389 17.26 -0.38 23.99
N VAL A 390 16.85 0.71 23.34
CA VAL A 390 15.75 0.71 22.34
C VAL A 390 16.01 -0.24 21.18
N LEU A 391 17.24 -0.32 20.66
CA LEU A 391 17.55 -1.21 19.55
C LEU A 391 17.38 -2.69 19.93
N PHE A 392 17.77 -3.06 21.15
CA PHE A 392 17.56 -4.40 21.68
C PHE A 392 16.07 -4.69 21.93
N GLY A 393 15.32 -3.70 22.42
CA GLY A 393 13.86 -3.79 22.53
C GLY A 393 13.17 -3.95 21.18
N ALA A 394 13.66 -3.29 20.12
CA ALA A 394 13.14 -3.42 18.76
C ALA A 394 13.41 -4.82 18.20
N ALA A 395 14.60 -5.40 18.46
CA ALA A 395 14.91 -6.77 18.10
C ALA A 395 14.00 -7.77 18.85
N GLU A 396 13.79 -7.58 20.15
CA GLU A 396 12.89 -8.45 20.93
C GLU A 396 11.44 -8.33 20.46
N TYR A 397 10.98 -7.13 20.12
CA TYR A 397 9.67 -6.92 19.51
C TYR A 397 9.52 -7.74 18.22
N VAL A 398 10.45 -7.62 17.27
CA VAL A 398 10.44 -8.41 16.02
C VAL A 398 10.50 -9.91 16.31
N LYS A 399 11.38 -10.34 17.22
CA LYS A 399 11.55 -11.75 17.59
C LYS A 399 10.26 -12.36 18.13
N ARG A 400 9.52 -11.63 18.97
CA ARG A 400 8.29 -12.12 19.61
C ARG A 400 7.08 -12.12 18.69
N THR A 401 6.99 -11.18 17.76
CA THR A 401 5.81 -11.02 16.91
C THR A 401 5.96 -11.69 15.54
N LEU A 402 7.13 -11.55 14.91
CA LEU A 402 7.40 -12.04 13.55
C LEU A 402 8.21 -13.34 13.59
N GLY A 403 9.03 -13.51 14.62
CA GLY A 403 9.82 -14.72 14.88
C GLY A 403 11.32 -14.47 14.85
N GLU A 404 12.08 -15.36 15.49
CA GLU A 404 13.53 -15.24 15.64
C GLU A 404 14.30 -15.23 14.29
N LYS A 405 13.75 -15.89 13.27
CA LYS A 405 14.33 -15.91 11.91
C LYS A 405 14.48 -14.52 11.27
N TYR A 406 13.73 -13.53 11.73
CA TYR A 406 13.81 -12.14 11.22
C TYR A 406 14.85 -11.27 11.95
N CYS A 407 15.52 -11.85 12.94
CA CYS A 407 16.65 -11.23 13.66
C CYS A 407 17.99 -11.93 13.35
N ILE A 408 17.96 -13.06 12.65
CA ILE A 408 19.15 -13.84 12.26
C ILE A 408 19.39 -13.61 10.77
N PHE A 409 20.52 -12.99 10.44
CA PHE A 409 20.87 -12.66 9.05
C PHE A 409 21.90 -13.66 8.54
N ALA A 410 21.50 -14.52 7.60
CA ALA A 410 22.39 -15.46 6.94
C ALA A 410 23.23 -14.77 5.86
N THR A 411 24.46 -15.23 5.67
CA THR A 411 25.29 -14.83 4.53
C THR A 411 24.69 -15.40 3.24
N PRO A 412 24.44 -14.57 2.21
CA PRO A 412 23.88 -15.06 0.96
C PRO A 412 24.84 -16.04 0.27
N MET A 413 24.32 -17.18 -0.19
CA MET A 413 25.10 -18.10 -1.02
C MET A 413 25.05 -17.65 -2.49
N MET A 414 26.17 -17.77 -3.20
CA MET A 414 26.25 -17.33 -4.60
C MET A 414 25.33 -18.14 -5.51
N GLU A 415 25.05 -19.41 -5.20
CA GLU A 415 24.11 -20.21 -5.99
C GLU A 415 22.69 -19.63 -5.95
N GLU A 416 22.24 -19.13 -4.79
CA GLU A 416 20.93 -18.51 -4.65
C GLU A 416 20.84 -17.20 -5.44
N VAL A 417 21.88 -16.37 -5.38
CA VAL A 417 21.95 -15.10 -6.14
C VAL A 417 21.96 -15.36 -7.65
N PHE A 418 22.68 -16.39 -8.09
CA PHE A 418 22.73 -16.76 -9.50
C PHE A 418 21.37 -17.27 -10.01
N ALA A 419 20.65 -18.07 -9.21
CA ALA A 419 19.33 -18.58 -9.56
C ALA A 419 18.28 -17.47 -9.77
N ASP A 420 18.41 -16.35 -9.06
CA ASP A 420 17.50 -15.20 -9.16
C ASP A 420 17.87 -14.24 -10.32
N SER A 421 19.02 -14.46 -10.98
CA SER A 421 19.52 -13.60 -12.05
C SER A 421 18.98 -13.99 -13.43
N SER A 422 18.92 -13.02 -14.34
CA SER A 422 18.54 -13.26 -15.74
C SER A 422 19.33 -12.38 -16.68
N HIS A 423 19.25 -12.65 -18.00
CA HIS A 423 19.83 -11.79 -19.03
C HIS A 423 19.27 -10.35 -19.03
N THR A 424 18.15 -10.10 -18.34
CA THR A 424 17.54 -8.77 -18.15
C THR A 424 17.70 -8.22 -16.74
N THR A 425 18.22 -9.00 -15.78
CA THR A 425 18.41 -8.59 -14.38
C THR A 425 19.88 -8.84 -14.00
N PRO A 426 20.77 -7.84 -14.20
CA PRO A 426 22.19 -7.99 -13.88
C PRO A 426 22.42 -8.07 -12.37
N ILE A 427 23.47 -8.79 -11.97
CA ILE A 427 23.96 -8.81 -10.58
C ILE A 427 24.97 -7.68 -10.41
N ILE A 428 24.78 -6.87 -9.36
CA ILE A 428 25.69 -5.81 -8.95
C ILE A 428 26.25 -6.21 -7.59
N PHE A 429 27.58 -6.14 -7.43
CA PHE A 429 28.31 -6.47 -6.20
C PHE A 429 28.74 -5.22 -5.45
#